data_AF-A0A173U4I7-F1
#
_entry.id   AF-A0A173U4I7-F1
#
_cell.length_a   1.000
_cell.length_b   1.000
_cell.length_c   1.000
_cell.angle_alpha   90.00
_cell.angle_beta   90.00
_cell.angle_gamma   90.00
#
_symmetry.space_group_name_H-M   'P 1'
#
loop_
_entity.id
_entity.type
_entity.pdbx_description
1 polymer ?
#
loop_
_entity_poly.entity_id
_entity_poly.type
_entity_poly.pdbx_seq_one_letter_code
_entity_poly.pdbx_strand_id
1 'polypeptide(L)'
;MKKRFYCLLAAVLMAGACICVPVAEVKAEDGYNIDSYDSDDWYDSDDSPTDMVLDLSNVTIDKTSQPKRMQEKFYDCSSLVWKSYHKNGVNFGMAYYAPVAADMGKWCAQHKKLVSGGLSQANIQNMKLNPGDVMFETGQKNGRYKGIYHVEMITGYIFYGFDGNGKAELGIQWATGDEKYYPIGQMVGRP
;
A
#
# COMPACT_ATOMS: atom_id res chain seq x y z
N MET A 1 30.28 14.12 -3.16
CA MET A 1 29.09 15.02 -3.20
C MET A 1 28.57 15.10 -4.63
N LYS A 2 27.40 14.49 -4.91
CA LYS A 2 26.61 14.75 -6.11
C LYS A 2 25.13 14.66 -5.73
N LYS A 3 24.52 15.82 -5.45
CA LYS A 3 23.06 15.98 -5.38
C LYS A 3 22.56 16.11 -6.81
N ARG A 4 21.53 15.36 -7.18
CA ARG A 4 20.78 15.58 -8.43
C ARG A 4 19.30 15.69 -8.10
N PHE A 5 18.84 16.93 -8.09
CA PHE A 5 17.45 17.34 -8.23
C PHE A 5 16.93 16.92 -9.61
N TYR A 6 15.72 16.36 -9.68
CA TYR A 6 14.87 16.42 -10.88
C TYR A 6 13.39 16.54 -10.46
N CYS A 7 12.98 17.77 -10.18
CA CYS A 7 11.62 18.25 -10.50
C CYS A 7 11.74 19.11 -11.76
N LEU A 8 10.67 19.11 -12.58
CA LEU A 8 10.32 19.96 -13.74
C LEU A 8 10.50 19.37 -15.15
N LEU A 9 9.35 19.25 -15.84
CA LEU A 9 8.94 19.66 -17.22
C LEU A 9 8.04 18.58 -17.86
N ALA A 10 6.97 18.86 -18.60
CA ALA A 10 6.50 20.09 -19.23
C ALA A 10 5.00 20.01 -19.51
N ALA A 11 4.31 21.15 -19.39
CA ALA A 11 3.02 21.39 -20.02
C ALA A 11 3.22 21.70 -21.51
N VAL A 12 2.37 21.13 -22.38
CA VAL A 12 2.19 21.58 -23.76
C VAL A 12 0.69 21.65 -24.06
N LEU A 13 0.20 22.87 -24.31
CA LEU A 13 -1.09 23.15 -24.92
C LEU A 13 -1.15 22.55 -26.34
N MET A 14 -2.25 21.90 -26.70
CA MET A 14 -2.77 21.94 -28.08
C MET A 14 -4.30 22.05 -28.05
N ALA A 15 -4.78 23.01 -28.84
CA ALA A 15 -6.16 23.42 -28.99
C ALA A 15 -6.96 22.52 -29.95
N GLY A 16 -8.27 22.46 -29.75
CA GLY A 16 -9.29 22.42 -30.80
C GLY A 16 -9.54 21.10 -31.53
N ALA A 17 -10.64 20.42 -31.19
CA ALA A 17 -11.72 20.04 -32.12
C ALA A 17 -12.80 19.25 -31.38
N CYS A 18 -14.04 19.74 -31.44
CA CYS A 18 -15.25 19.03 -31.04
C CYS A 18 -15.38 17.71 -31.82
N ILE A 19 -15.50 16.58 -31.13
CA ILE A 19 -16.20 15.41 -31.66
C ILE A 19 -16.97 14.76 -30.51
N CYS A 20 -18.27 14.96 -30.52
CA CYS A 20 -19.27 14.26 -29.72
C CYS A 20 -19.32 12.78 -30.13
N VAL A 21 -19.04 11.86 -29.20
CA VAL A 21 -19.29 10.41 -29.35
C VAL A 21 -19.93 9.92 -28.03
N PRO A 22 -21.01 9.12 -28.09
CA PRO A 22 -21.93 8.92 -26.97
C PRO A 22 -21.35 8.09 -25.83
N VAL A 23 -21.74 8.46 -24.61
CA VAL A 23 -21.53 7.73 -23.36
C VAL A 23 -22.23 6.38 -23.43
N ALA A 24 -21.46 5.30 -23.44
CA ALA A 24 -21.96 3.97 -23.13
C ALA A 24 -21.81 3.74 -21.63
N GLU A 25 -22.94 3.63 -20.93
CA GLU A 25 -22.99 3.20 -19.53
C GLU A 25 -22.42 1.78 -19.40
N VAL A 26 -21.27 1.65 -18.76
CA VAL A 26 -20.81 0.35 -18.26
C VAL A 26 -21.42 0.18 -16.88
N LYS A 27 -22.42 -0.70 -16.76
CA LYS A 27 -22.95 -1.11 -15.47
C LYS A 27 -21.88 -1.92 -14.75
N ALA A 28 -21.43 -1.42 -13.60
CA ALA A 28 -20.62 -2.19 -12.67
C ALA A 28 -21.52 -3.24 -12.03
N GLU A 29 -21.28 -4.52 -12.35
CA GLU A 29 -22.00 -5.63 -11.74
C GLU A 29 -21.28 -6.06 -10.45
N ASP A 30 -22.09 -6.13 -9.40
CA ASP A 30 -21.95 -6.87 -8.15
C ASP A 30 -20.72 -6.57 -7.27
N GLY A 31 -20.83 -5.43 -6.59
CA GLY A 31 -20.01 -5.10 -5.43
C GLY A 31 -20.13 -6.16 -4.34
N TYR A 32 -18.99 -6.72 -3.94
CA TYR A 32 -18.86 -7.36 -2.64
C TYR A 32 -19.20 -6.32 -1.58
N ASN A 33 -20.35 -6.51 -0.93
CA ASN A 33 -20.80 -5.70 0.18
C ASN A 33 -19.88 -5.97 1.37
N ILE A 34 -18.82 -5.18 1.49
CA ILE A 34 -18.01 -5.10 2.70
C ILE A 34 -18.68 -4.05 3.57
N ASP A 35 -19.59 -4.52 4.42
CA ASP A 35 -20.31 -3.68 5.35
C ASP A 35 -19.30 -2.80 6.10
N SER A 36 -19.58 -1.50 6.01
CA SER A 36 -18.88 -0.37 6.63
C SER A 36 -18.04 -0.75 7.84
N TYR A 37 -16.72 -0.84 7.65
CA TYR A 37 -15.80 -0.78 8.78
C TYR A 37 -15.78 0.66 9.29
N ASP A 38 -16.21 0.85 10.54
CA ASP A 38 -16.37 2.13 11.20
C ASP A 38 -15.28 3.13 10.83
N SER A 39 -15.74 4.26 10.30
CA SER A 39 -14.96 5.37 9.77
C SER A 39 -14.20 6.17 10.85
N ASP A 40 -14.16 5.71 12.09
CA ASP A 40 -13.79 6.54 13.24
C ASP A 40 -12.33 6.38 13.69
N ASP A 41 -11.59 5.39 13.15
CA ASP A 41 -10.21 5.07 13.58
C ASP A 41 -9.12 5.63 12.65
N TRP A 42 -9.48 6.48 11.69
CA TRP A 42 -8.57 7.00 10.67
C TRP A 42 -7.83 8.25 11.13
N TYR A 43 -6.52 8.34 10.84
CA TYR A 43 -5.66 9.46 11.21
C TYR A 43 -4.78 9.90 10.04
N ASP A 44 -4.69 11.21 9.79
CA ASP A 44 -3.92 11.78 8.69
C ASP A 44 -2.64 12.42 9.24
N SER A 45 -1.52 11.70 9.18
CA SER A 45 -0.18 12.22 9.52
C SER A 45 0.84 11.78 8.48
N ASP A 46 1.75 12.67 8.08
CA ASP A 46 2.66 12.51 6.93
C ASP A 46 4.07 11.96 7.32
N ASP A 47 4.14 11.12 8.36
CA ASP A 47 5.44 10.72 8.97
C ASP A 47 6.13 9.51 8.31
N SER A 48 5.76 9.11 7.08
CA SER A 48 6.29 7.87 6.46
C SER A 48 7.74 8.03 5.96
N PRO A 49 8.68 7.14 6.31
CA PRO A 49 10.03 7.17 5.76
C PRO A 49 10.04 6.71 4.28
N THR A 50 10.53 7.57 3.38
CA THR A 50 10.41 7.39 1.92
C THR A 50 11.46 6.46 1.30
N ASP A 51 12.52 6.07 2.04
CA ASP A 51 13.68 5.31 1.51
C ASP A 51 13.78 3.86 2.08
N MET A 52 12.65 3.13 2.13
CA MET A 52 12.56 1.86 2.85
C MET A 52 12.86 0.56 2.07
N VAL A 53 13.26 0.65 0.80
CA VAL A 53 13.39 -0.56 -0.04
C VAL A 53 14.55 -1.43 0.44
N LEU A 54 14.23 -2.68 0.84
CA LEU A 54 15.23 -3.71 1.08
C LEU A 54 15.79 -4.21 -0.26
N ASP A 55 17.11 -4.43 -0.32
CA ASP A 55 17.73 -5.16 -1.42
C ASP A 55 17.28 -6.63 -1.37
N LEU A 56 16.35 -6.98 -2.25
CA LEU A 56 15.73 -8.30 -2.36
C LEU A 56 16.51 -9.25 -3.28
N SER A 57 17.64 -8.83 -3.87
CA SER A 57 18.34 -9.59 -4.93
C SER A 57 18.84 -10.98 -4.52
N ASN A 58 18.98 -11.24 -3.21
CA ASN A 58 19.46 -12.52 -2.66
C ASN A 58 18.55 -13.08 -1.55
N VAL A 59 17.26 -12.73 -1.59
CA VAL A 59 16.28 -13.06 -0.56
C VAL A 59 15.40 -14.25 -0.99
N THR A 60 15.20 -15.22 -0.09
CA THR A 60 14.16 -16.25 -0.26
C THR A 60 12.87 -15.80 0.44
N ILE A 61 11.87 -15.43 -0.36
CA ILE A 61 10.52 -15.16 0.14
C ILE A 61 9.78 -16.51 0.23
N ASP A 62 9.54 -16.98 1.46
CA ASP A 62 8.76 -18.19 1.70
C ASP A 62 7.61 -17.84 2.66
N LYS A 63 6.39 -17.84 2.10
CA LYS A 63 5.14 -17.54 2.82
C LYS A 63 4.88 -18.50 3.99
N THR A 64 5.53 -19.66 4.03
CA THR A 64 5.40 -20.66 5.11
C THR A 64 6.48 -20.54 6.18
N SER A 65 7.46 -19.66 6.01
CA SER A 65 8.66 -19.57 6.85
C SER A 65 8.49 -18.79 8.16
N GLN A 66 7.27 -18.63 8.67
CA GLN A 66 7.01 -17.90 9.92
C GLN A 66 7.92 -18.32 11.10
N PRO A 67 8.28 -19.61 11.31
CA PRO A 67 9.26 -20.01 12.33
C PRO A 67 10.69 -19.47 12.09
N LYS A 68 11.06 -19.20 10.84
CA LYS A 68 12.38 -18.71 10.41
C LYS A 68 12.40 -17.20 10.15
N ARG A 69 11.32 -16.47 10.44
CA ARG A 69 11.16 -15.05 10.08
C ARG A 69 12.25 -14.10 10.58
N MET A 70 12.95 -14.48 11.66
CA MET A 70 14.08 -13.73 12.21
C MET A 70 15.44 -14.16 11.66
N GLN A 71 15.51 -15.31 10.97
CA GLN A 71 16.74 -15.81 10.36
C GLN A 71 17.11 -14.94 9.15
N GLU A 72 18.41 -14.84 8.89
CA GLU A 72 18.93 -14.17 7.71
C GLU A 72 18.41 -14.86 6.44
N LYS A 73 18.10 -14.08 5.40
CA LYS A 73 17.61 -14.56 4.08
C LYS A 73 16.22 -15.23 4.05
N PHE A 74 15.59 -15.47 5.20
CA PHE A 74 14.20 -15.95 5.30
C PHE A 74 13.23 -14.81 5.60
N TYR A 75 12.15 -14.75 4.84
CA TYR A 75 11.11 -13.75 5.00
C TYR A 75 9.73 -14.32 4.71
N ASP A 76 8.81 -14.06 5.62
CA ASP A 76 7.38 -13.97 5.35
C ASP A 76 6.95 -12.50 5.15
N CYS A 77 5.71 -12.29 4.74
CA CYS A 77 5.15 -10.96 4.43
C CYS A 77 5.41 -9.91 5.53
N SER A 78 5.07 -10.25 6.77
CA SER A 78 5.24 -9.35 7.92
C SER A 78 6.69 -9.12 8.32
N SER A 79 7.54 -10.15 8.23
CA SER A 79 8.95 -10.02 8.56
C SER A 79 9.76 -9.25 7.53
N LEU A 80 9.35 -9.30 6.26
CA LEU A 80 9.91 -8.43 5.23
C LEU A 80 9.64 -6.98 5.56
N VAL A 81 8.36 -6.64 5.80
CA VAL A 81 7.96 -5.29 6.18
C VAL A 81 8.69 -4.83 7.44
N TRP A 82 8.68 -5.65 8.51
CA TRP A 82 9.33 -5.28 9.77
C TRP A 82 10.84 -5.04 9.61
N LYS A 83 11.54 -5.92 8.87
CA LYS A 83 12.98 -5.76 8.61
C LYS A 83 13.27 -4.49 7.79
N SER A 84 12.39 -4.11 6.86
CA SER A 84 12.52 -2.85 6.10
C SER A 84 12.49 -1.64 7.03
N TYR A 85 11.50 -1.59 7.92
CA TYR A 85 11.37 -0.52 8.91
C TYR A 85 12.51 -0.52 9.93
N HIS A 86 12.85 -1.68 10.47
CA HIS A 86 13.88 -1.83 11.50
C HIS A 86 15.27 -1.43 10.98
N LYS A 87 15.62 -1.79 9.74
CA LYS A 87 16.86 -1.34 9.08
C LYS A 87 16.95 0.19 8.98
N ASN A 88 15.81 0.87 8.92
CA ASN A 88 15.68 2.32 8.87
C ASN A 88 15.42 2.96 10.25
N GLY A 89 15.61 2.20 11.33
CA GLY A 89 15.50 2.72 12.70
C GLY A 89 14.07 2.89 13.21
N VAL A 90 13.06 2.34 12.51
CA VAL A 90 11.65 2.41 12.91
C VAL A 90 11.21 1.11 13.56
N ASN A 91 10.63 1.22 14.76
CA ASN A 91 10.09 0.09 15.51
C ASN A 91 8.62 -0.13 15.17
N PHE A 92 8.35 -0.90 14.13
CA PHE A 92 6.98 -1.22 13.74
C PHE A 92 6.42 -2.37 14.58
N GLY A 93 5.62 -2.06 15.59
CA GLY A 93 4.97 -3.04 16.46
C GLY A 93 5.85 -3.56 17.60
N MET A 94 7.06 -4.04 17.27
CA MET A 94 8.02 -4.58 18.24
C MET A 94 9.45 -4.15 17.88
N ALA A 95 10.32 -4.00 18.90
CA ALA A 95 11.68 -3.47 18.71
C ALA A 95 12.72 -4.54 18.28
N TYR A 96 12.53 -5.81 18.67
CA TYR A 96 13.56 -6.85 18.51
C TYR A 96 13.08 -8.11 17.77
N TYR A 97 11.80 -8.16 17.41
CA TYR A 97 11.19 -9.33 16.79
C TYR A 97 10.13 -8.88 15.78
N ALA A 98 10.04 -9.54 14.63
CA ALA A 98 9.03 -9.25 13.63
C ALA A 98 7.64 -9.76 14.07
N PRO A 99 6.68 -8.88 14.38
CA PRO A 99 5.32 -9.29 14.70
C PRO A 99 4.62 -9.92 13.49
N VAL A 100 3.52 -10.64 13.71
CA VAL A 100 2.69 -11.14 12.59
C VAL A 100 1.89 -10.00 11.96
N ALA A 101 1.44 -10.15 10.72
CA ALA A 101 0.68 -9.10 10.00
C ALA A 101 -0.51 -8.56 10.79
N ALA A 102 -1.23 -9.43 11.50
CA ALA A 102 -2.37 -9.03 12.32
C ALA A 102 -1.97 -8.14 13.52
N ASP A 103 -0.84 -8.43 14.16
CA ASP A 103 -0.33 -7.63 15.28
C ASP A 103 0.21 -6.27 14.79
N MET A 104 0.79 -6.22 13.59
CA MET A 104 1.17 -4.96 12.92
C MET A 104 -0.07 -4.09 12.65
N GLY A 105 -1.12 -4.67 12.09
CA GLY A 105 -2.39 -3.96 11.85
C GLY A 105 -3.05 -3.49 13.14
N LYS A 106 -3.00 -4.31 14.20
CA LYS A 106 -3.49 -3.94 15.53
C LYS A 106 -2.68 -2.79 16.12
N TRP A 107 -1.36 -2.81 15.98
CA TRP A 107 -0.49 -1.74 16.43
C TRP A 107 -0.82 -0.42 15.72
N CYS A 108 -1.02 -0.44 14.40
CA CYS A 108 -1.39 0.78 13.65
C CYS A 108 -2.69 1.39 14.17
N ALA A 109 -3.72 0.56 14.43
CA ALA A 109 -4.98 1.03 14.99
C ALA A 109 -4.79 1.65 16.39
N GLN A 110 -4.08 0.95 17.28
CA GLN A 110 -3.84 1.42 18.65
C GLN A 110 -3.03 2.73 18.71
N HIS A 111 -2.17 2.96 17.73
CA HIS A 111 -1.28 4.13 17.68
C HIS A 111 -1.81 5.24 16.77
N LYS A 112 -3.06 5.13 16.28
CA LYS A 112 -3.66 6.10 15.35
C LYS A 112 -2.79 6.33 14.12
N LYS A 113 -2.32 5.23 13.53
CA LYS A 113 -1.48 5.20 12.32
C LYS A 113 -2.24 4.59 11.14
N LEU A 114 -3.57 4.58 11.15
CA LEU A 114 -4.37 4.09 10.02
C LEU A 114 -4.65 5.23 9.04
N VAL A 115 -4.38 5.01 7.76
CA VAL A 115 -4.58 6.00 6.69
C VAL A 115 -6.04 6.08 6.29
N SER A 116 -6.66 7.25 6.42
CA SER A 116 -8.09 7.43 6.15
C SER A 116 -8.55 6.93 4.79
N GLY A 117 -9.60 6.11 4.78
CA GLY A 117 -10.13 5.48 3.57
C GLY A 117 -9.32 4.29 3.06
N GLY A 118 -8.23 3.91 3.73
CA GLY A 118 -7.43 2.72 3.43
C GLY A 118 -6.96 2.63 1.98
N LEU A 119 -6.89 1.40 1.47
CA LEU A 119 -6.64 1.15 0.05
C LEU A 119 -7.94 1.42 -0.73
N SER A 120 -8.08 2.63 -1.26
CA SER A 120 -9.26 3.04 -2.03
C SER A 120 -8.89 3.67 -3.36
N GLN A 121 -9.77 3.56 -4.34
CA GLN A 121 -9.60 4.25 -5.63
C GLN A 121 -9.44 5.76 -5.43
N ALA A 122 -10.18 6.34 -4.49
CA ALA A 122 -10.06 7.75 -4.15
C ALA A 122 -8.65 8.09 -3.62
N ASN A 123 -8.08 7.28 -2.73
CA ASN A 123 -6.73 7.51 -2.23
C ASN A 123 -5.66 7.28 -3.30
N ILE A 124 -5.85 6.28 -4.17
CA ILE A 124 -4.92 6.00 -5.27
C ILE A 124 -4.92 7.14 -6.29
N GLN A 125 -6.09 7.53 -6.80
CA GLN A 125 -6.19 8.55 -7.84
C GLN A 125 -5.86 9.97 -7.36
N ASN A 126 -5.96 10.23 -6.05
CA ASN A 126 -5.54 11.49 -5.45
C ASN A 126 -4.15 11.42 -4.81
N MET A 127 -3.40 10.34 -5.05
CA MET A 127 -2.03 10.14 -4.57
C MET A 127 -1.86 10.33 -3.05
N LYS A 128 -2.78 9.82 -2.24
CA LYS A 128 -2.81 9.99 -0.77
C LYS A 128 -2.04 8.92 0.02
N LEU A 129 -1.62 7.85 -0.65
CA LEU A 129 -0.78 6.80 -0.07
C LEU A 129 0.70 7.10 -0.31
N ASN A 130 1.54 6.84 0.68
CA ASN A 130 2.96 7.14 0.64
C ASN A 130 3.77 5.86 0.42
N PRO A 131 4.94 5.94 -0.25
CA PRO A 131 5.96 4.90 -0.13
C PRO A 131 6.24 4.62 1.33
N GLY A 132 6.11 3.35 1.69
CA GLY A 132 6.20 2.88 3.06
C GLY A 132 4.89 2.48 3.69
N ASP A 133 3.77 3.10 3.31
CA ASP A 133 2.46 2.69 3.79
C ASP A 133 2.25 1.18 3.56
N VAL A 134 1.60 0.52 4.52
CA VAL A 134 1.43 -0.93 4.52
C VAL A 134 -0.04 -1.28 4.41
N MET A 135 -0.39 -2.07 3.40
CA MET A 135 -1.75 -2.61 3.24
C MET A 135 -1.85 -3.95 3.97
N PHE A 136 -2.97 -4.16 4.67
CA PHE A 136 -3.31 -5.41 5.33
C PHE A 136 -4.52 -6.06 4.67
N GLU A 137 -4.36 -7.28 4.17
CA GLU A 137 -5.52 -8.06 3.72
C GLU A 137 -6.31 -8.58 4.92
N THR A 138 -7.59 -8.27 4.95
CA THR A 138 -8.53 -8.50 6.06
C THR A 138 -9.65 -9.46 5.67
N GLY A 139 -10.47 -9.88 6.63
CA GLY A 139 -11.73 -10.60 6.37
C GLY A 139 -11.66 -12.13 6.43
N GLN A 140 -10.50 -12.73 6.73
CA GLN A 140 -10.45 -14.19 6.95
C GLN A 140 -10.99 -14.60 8.32
N LYS A 141 -11.66 -15.76 8.38
CA LYS A 141 -12.13 -16.40 9.62
C LYS A 141 -10.99 -17.13 10.35
N ASN A 142 -9.96 -16.41 10.77
CA ASN A 142 -8.74 -16.97 11.38
C ASN A 142 -8.55 -16.58 12.86
N GLY A 143 -9.49 -15.85 13.46
CA GLY A 143 -9.45 -15.42 14.87
C GLY A 143 -8.43 -14.32 15.18
N ARG A 144 -7.71 -13.81 14.18
CA ARG A 144 -6.72 -12.72 14.32
C ARG A 144 -7.40 -11.37 14.18
N TYR A 145 -6.70 -10.30 14.58
CA TYR A 145 -7.21 -8.93 14.46
C TYR A 145 -7.74 -8.64 13.04
N LYS A 146 -9.02 -8.26 12.92
CA LYS A 146 -9.76 -8.02 11.66
C LYS A 146 -9.63 -9.14 10.60
N GLY A 147 -9.32 -10.37 11.02
CA GLY A 147 -9.10 -11.48 10.09
C GLY A 147 -7.85 -11.30 9.22
N ILE A 148 -6.86 -10.54 9.67
CA ILE A 148 -5.67 -10.23 8.86
C ILE A 148 -4.82 -11.47 8.60
N TYR A 149 -4.45 -11.68 7.34
CA TYR A 149 -3.62 -12.82 6.91
C TYR A 149 -2.41 -12.43 6.05
N HIS A 150 -2.38 -11.22 5.48
CA HIS A 150 -1.27 -10.74 4.66
C HIS A 150 -0.98 -9.26 4.95
N VAL A 151 0.26 -8.84 4.68
CA VAL A 151 0.67 -7.44 4.67
C VAL A 151 1.61 -7.20 3.49
N GLU A 152 1.44 -6.08 2.80
CA GLU A 152 2.28 -5.67 1.67
C GLU A 152 2.65 -4.20 1.81
N MET A 153 3.88 -3.85 1.43
CA MET A 153 4.36 -2.47 1.47
C MET A 153 4.17 -1.78 0.12
N ILE A 154 3.66 -0.57 0.16
CA ILE A 154 3.55 0.35 -0.97
C ILE A 154 4.92 0.98 -1.20
N THR A 155 5.41 0.99 -2.44
CA THR A 155 6.68 1.65 -2.81
C THR A 155 6.49 2.81 -3.77
N GLY A 156 5.27 3.00 -4.29
CA GLY A 156 4.93 4.15 -5.13
C GLY A 156 3.68 3.92 -5.95
N TYR A 157 3.57 4.65 -7.04
CA TYR A 157 2.46 4.60 -7.98
C TYR A 157 2.90 4.06 -9.33
N ILE A 158 1.99 3.35 -9.99
CA ILE A 158 2.11 2.96 -11.39
C ILE A 158 1.22 3.91 -12.19
N PHE A 159 1.70 4.44 -13.31
CA PHE A 159 0.90 5.26 -14.22
C PHE A 159 0.48 4.42 -15.43
N TYR A 160 -0.83 4.22 -15.59
CA TYR A 160 -1.38 3.42 -16.68
C TYR A 160 -1.72 4.23 -17.93
N GLY A 161 -1.90 5.54 -17.78
CA GLY A 161 -2.26 6.44 -18.88
C GLY A 161 -3.30 7.46 -18.44
N PHE A 162 -4.04 7.98 -19.41
CA PHE A 162 -5.17 8.87 -19.16
C PHE A 162 -6.47 8.18 -19.58
N ASP A 163 -7.53 8.37 -18.80
CA ASP A 163 -8.88 7.95 -19.16
C ASP A 163 -9.43 8.79 -20.33
N GLY A 164 -10.63 8.46 -20.80
CA GLY A 164 -11.30 9.19 -21.89
C GLY A 164 -11.58 10.67 -21.59
N ASN A 165 -11.46 11.10 -20.33
CA ASN A 165 -11.63 12.49 -19.88
C ASN A 165 -10.29 13.21 -19.66
N GLY A 166 -9.16 12.57 -19.95
CA GLY A 166 -7.83 13.11 -19.72
C GLY A 166 -7.39 13.07 -18.26
N LYS A 167 -8.06 12.31 -17.39
CA LYS A 167 -7.64 12.10 -16.00
C LYS A 167 -6.61 10.97 -15.94
N ALA A 168 -5.52 11.17 -15.19
CA ALA A 168 -4.52 10.13 -14.98
C ALA A 168 -5.14 8.90 -14.29
N GLU A 169 -4.83 7.72 -14.81
CA GLU A 169 -5.16 6.44 -14.21
C GLU A 169 -3.93 5.90 -13.48
N LEU A 170 -4.04 5.85 -12.15
CA LEU A 170 -2.97 5.41 -11.27
C LEU A 170 -3.25 4.04 -10.67
N GLY A 171 -2.19 3.25 -10.48
CA GLY A 171 -2.14 2.05 -9.67
C GLY A 171 -1.12 2.17 -8.54
N ILE A 172 -0.93 1.08 -7.80
CA ILE A 172 0.04 1.00 -6.71
C ILE A 172 1.18 0.08 -7.09
N GLN A 173 2.41 0.57 -6.88
CA GLN A 173 3.60 -0.25 -6.94
C GLN A 173 3.81 -0.90 -5.57
N TRP A 174 3.94 -2.23 -5.57
CA TRP A 174 4.20 -3.03 -4.37
C TRP A 174 5.68 -3.38 -4.25
N ALA A 175 6.16 -3.56 -3.02
CA ALA A 175 7.54 -3.92 -2.73
C ALA A 175 7.96 -5.26 -3.34
N THR A 176 7.03 -6.21 -3.47
CA THR A 176 7.30 -7.49 -4.13
C THR A 176 7.43 -7.39 -5.67
N GLY A 177 7.28 -6.21 -6.27
CA GLY A 177 7.59 -5.93 -7.67
C GLY A 177 6.57 -6.41 -8.70
N ASP A 178 5.78 -7.44 -8.38
CA ASP A 178 4.72 -7.94 -9.26
C ASP A 178 3.53 -6.96 -9.30
N GLU A 179 2.91 -6.80 -10.48
CA GLU A 179 1.57 -6.20 -10.59
C GLU A 179 0.56 -7.12 -9.88
N LYS A 180 0.32 -6.82 -8.61
CA LYS A 180 -0.67 -7.49 -7.79
C LYS A 180 -1.88 -6.61 -7.63
N TYR A 181 -3.03 -7.12 -8.05
CA TYR A 181 -4.31 -6.51 -7.74
C TYR A 181 -4.75 -6.97 -6.36
N TYR A 182 -4.79 -6.05 -5.40
CA TYR A 182 -5.43 -6.27 -4.11
C TYR A 182 -6.84 -5.67 -4.14
N PRO A 183 -7.83 -6.34 -3.52
CA PRO A 183 -9.18 -5.79 -3.43
C PRO A 183 -9.17 -4.40 -2.78
N ILE A 184 -9.98 -3.48 -3.29
CA ILE A 184 -10.22 -2.18 -2.65
C ILE A 184 -10.95 -2.39 -1.30
N GLY A 185 -10.73 -1.48 -0.34
CA GLY A 185 -11.34 -1.52 0.99
C GLY A 185 -10.44 -2.13 2.06
N GLN A 186 -9.20 -2.48 1.73
CA GLN A 186 -8.23 -2.99 2.70
C GLN A 186 -7.71 -1.89 3.60
N MET A 187 -7.35 -2.28 4.83
CA MET A 187 -6.77 -1.38 5.81
C MET A 187 -5.35 -0.98 5.39
N VAL A 188 -5.00 0.30 5.51
CA VAL A 188 -3.63 0.79 5.29
C VAL A 188 -3.12 1.44 6.56
N GLY A 189 -1.91 1.06 6.97
CA GLY A 189 -1.19 1.65 8.10
C GLY A 189 0.01 2.45 7.64
N ARG A 190 0.38 3.47 8.44
CA ARG A 190 1.55 4.35 8.26
C ARG A 190 2.40 4.35 9.52
N PRO A 191 3.25 3.32 9.70
CA PRO A 191 4.14 3.17 10.85
C PRO A 191 5.02 4.38 11.13
#